data_AF-A0A1E3SXE9-F1
#
_entry.id   AF-A0A1E3SXE9-F1
#
_cell.length_a   1.000
_cell.length_b   1.000
_cell.length_c   1.000
_cell.angle_alpha   90.00
_cell.angle_beta   90.00
_cell.angle_gamma   90.00
#
_symmetry.space_group_name_H-M   'P 1'
#
loop_
_entity.id
_entity.type
_entity.pdbx_description
1 polymer ?
#
loop_
_entity_poly.entity_id
_entity_poly.type
_entity_poly.pdbx_seq_one_letter_code
_entity_poly.pdbx_strand_id
1 'polypeptide(L)' 'MVHPDNIAEKIRDRAADPIDVGGHTIRATLSVDATIALPGEPVSSVTARADAAMYRQKLGGHDAVTRFLIERSLRRTRRA' A
#
# COMPACT_ATOMS: atom_id res chain seq x y z
N MET A 1 -15.72 6.50 11.55
CA MET A 1 -15.25 5.48 10.59
C MET A 1 -13.93 5.98 9.99
N VAL A 2 -12.81 5.28 10.24
CA VAL A 2 -11.49 5.70 9.73
C VAL A 2 -11.38 5.25 8.28
N HIS A 3 -11.14 6.18 7.35
CA HIS A 3 -10.87 5.84 5.95
C HIS A 3 -9.37 5.54 5.81
N PRO A 4 -8.97 4.27 5.58
CA PRO A 4 -7.56 3.88 5.51
C PRO A 4 -6.81 4.65 4.41
N ASP A 5 -7.51 5.03 3.35
CA ASP A 5 -6.99 5.84 2.25
C ASP A 5 -6.43 7.18 2.77
N ASN A 6 -7.12 7.85 3.70
CA ASN A 6 -6.68 9.14 4.25
C ASN A 6 -5.43 9.00 5.13
N ILE A 7 -5.21 7.84 5.75
CA ILE A 7 -3.97 7.58 6.51
C ILE A 7 -2.82 7.26 5.55
N ALA A 8 -3.05 6.42 4.53
CA ALA A 8 -2.05 6.07 3.54
C ALA A 8 -1.55 7.30 2.76
N GLU A 9 -2.47 8.19 2.38
CA GLU A 9 -2.16 9.47 1.72
C GLU A 9 -1.29 10.36 2.61
N LYS A 10 -1.65 10.53 3.89
CA LYS A 10 -0.84 11.30 4.84
C LYS A 10 0.57 10.73 5.03
N ILE A 11 0.71 9.41 5.00
CA ILE A 11 2.03 8.76 5.09
C ILE A 11 2.83 9.04 3.83
N ARG A 12 2.24 8.88 2.64
CA ARG A 12 2.91 9.16 1.36
C ARG A 12 3.38 10.62 1.30
N ASP A 13 2.51 11.56 1.65
CA ASP A 13 2.83 12.99 1.59
C ASP A 13 4.01 13.35 2.52
N ARG A 14 4.08 12.74 3.71
CA ARG A 14 5.22 12.95 4.63
C ARG A 14 6.48 12.23 4.20
N ALA A 15 6.36 11.10 3.51
CA ALA A 15 7.52 10.39 2.97
C ALA A 15 8.22 11.16 1.85
N ALA A 16 7.53 12.12 1.22
CA ALA A 16 8.09 13.01 0.21
C ALA A 16 8.93 14.17 0.80
N ASP A 17 8.88 14.38 2.13
CA ASP A 17 9.67 15.40 2.79
C ASP A 17 11.18 15.08 2.64
N PRO A 18 12.04 16.07 2.37
CA PRO A 18 13.47 15.82 2.21
C PRO A 18 14.12 15.30 3.50
N ILE A 19 14.96 14.27 3.37
CA ILE A 19 15.67 13.65 4.49
C ILE A 19 17.10 14.18 4.48
N ASP A 20 17.54 14.78 5.59
CA ASP A 20 18.94 15.16 5.78
C ASP A 20 19.76 13.99 6.32
N VAL A 21 20.82 13.62 5.61
CA VAL A 21 21.77 12.58 6.00
C VAL A 21 23.18 13.13 5.89
N GLY A 22 23.72 13.63 7.00
CA GLY A 22 25.08 14.15 7.06
C GLY A 22 25.32 15.40 6.20
N GLY A 23 24.30 16.27 6.05
CA GLY A 23 24.35 17.45 5.18
C GLY A 23 23.98 17.17 3.72
N HIS A 24 23.59 15.94 3.40
CA HIS A 24 23.08 15.57 2.08
C HIS A 24 21.55 15.42 2.12
N THR A 25 20.87 16.11 1.20
CA THR A 25 19.43 16.00 1.04
C THR A 25 19.07 14.81 0.15
N ILE A 26 18.38 13.82 0.73
CA ILE A 26 17.78 12.69 0.01
C ILE A 26 16.30 12.98 -0.21
N ARG A 27 15.83 12.81 -1.45
CA ARG A 27 14.40 12.84 -1.79
C ARG A 27 13.96 11.44 -2.16
N ALA A 28 12.93 10.96 -1.48
CA ALA A 28 12.33 9.67 -1.73
C ALA A 28 10.82 9.84 -1.91
N THR A 29 10.20 8.89 -2.60
CA THR A 29 8.75 8.74 -2.66
C THR A 29 8.37 7.34 -2.20
N LEU A 30 7.12 7.16 -1.77
CA LEU A 30 6.65 5.89 -1.22
C LEU A 30 5.36 5.47 -1.94
N SER A 31 5.29 4.20 -2.35
CA SER A 31 4.01 3.58 -2.71
C SER A 31 3.42 2.92 -1.48
N VAL A 32 2.13 3.16 -1.20
CA VAL A 32 1.43 2.58 -0.05
C VAL A 32 0.23 1.78 -0.52
N ASP A 33 0.23 0.49 -0.19
CA ASP A 33 -0.93 -0.36 -0.36
C ASP A 33 -1.60 -0.64 0.98
N ALA A 34 -2.90 -0.38 1.03
CA ALA A 34 -3.72 -0.60 2.21
C ALA A 34 -4.74 -1.71 1.96
N THR A 35 -4.85 -2.64 2.89
CA THR A 35 -5.91 -3.65 2.90
C THR A 35 -6.57 -3.78 4.26
N ILE A 36 -7.82 -4.23 4.24
CA ILE A 36 -8.61 -4.51 5.45
C ILE A 36 -8.45 -5.99 5.77
N ALA A 37 -8.09 -6.31 7.01
CA ALA A 37 -8.07 -7.68 7.51
C ALA A 37 -9.50 -8.17 7.79
N LEU A 38 -9.79 -9.43 7.47
CA LEU A 38 -11.03 -10.07 7.90
C LEU A 38 -10.89 -10.71 9.28
N PRO A 39 -11.98 -10.82 10.06
CA PRO A 39 -11.99 -11.63 11.27
C PRO A 39 -11.53 -13.06 10.99
N GLY A 40 -10.55 -13.54 11.77
CA GLY A 40 -9.99 -14.88 11.63
C GLY A 40 -9.02 -15.08 10.46
N GLU A 41 -8.73 -14.05 9.66
CA GLU A 41 -7.72 -14.13 8.61
C GLU A 41 -6.31 -14.18 9.22
N PRO A 42 -5.45 -15.13 8.81
CA PRO A 42 -4.08 -15.15 9.28
C PRO A 42 -3.33 -13.91 8.77
N VAL A 43 -2.47 -13.36 9.64
CA VAL A 43 -1.67 -12.16 9.35
C VAL A 43 -0.86 -12.32 8.07
N SER A 44 -0.29 -13.50 7.82
CA SER A 44 0.46 -13.80 6.60
C SER A 44 -0.37 -13.59 5.32
N SER A 45 -1.66 -13.92 5.34
CA SER A 45 -2.55 -13.69 4.19
C SER A 45 -2.87 -12.21 4.00
N VAL A 46 -3.08 -11.46 5.09
CA VAL A 46 -3.28 -10.01 5.02
C VAL A 46 -2.05 -9.33 4.40
N THR A 47 -0.85 -9.68 4.88
CA THR A 47 0.41 -9.12 4.40
C THR A 47 0.69 -9.50 2.95
N ALA A 48 0.46 -10.76 2.55
CA ALA A 48 0.65 -11.20 1.17
C ALA A 48 -0.26 -10.44 0.19
N ARG A 49 -1.48 -10.08 0.60
CA ARG A 49 -2.39 -9.27 -0.22
C ARG A 49 -1.88 -7.84 -0.40
N ALA A 50 -1.39 -7.22 0.66
CA ALA A 50 -0.78 -5.90 0.59
C ALA A 50 0.49 -5.91 -0.28
N ASP A 51 1.35 -6.89 -0.13
CA ASP A 51 2.60 -7.01 -0.90
C ASP A 51 2.35 -7.25 -2.40
N ALA A 52 1.40 -8.12 -2.74
CA ALA A 52 1.04 -8.39 -4.13
C ALA A 52 0.43 -7.15 -4.83
N ALA A 53 -0.25 -6.29 -4.08
CA ALA A 53 -0.70 -5.00 -4.60
C ALA A 53 0.49 -4.06 -4.80
N MET A 54 1.43 -4.04 -3.84
CA MET A 54 2.59 -3.14 -3.86
C MET A 54 3.50 -3.45 -5.03
N TYR A 55 3.74 -4.73 -5.27
CA TYR A 55 4.55 -5.18 -6.40
C TYR A 55 3.96 -4.72 -7.75
N ARG A 56 2.63 -4.73 -7.89
CA ARG A 56 1.97 -4.22 -9.10
C ARG A 56 2.08 -2.71 -9.23
N GLN A 57 2.01 -1.97 -8.12
CA GLN A 57 2.20 -0.51 -8.14
C GLN A 57 3.63 -0.12 -8.51
N LYS A 58 4.64 -0.83 -7.99
CA LYS A 58 6.05 -0.60 -8.35
C LYS A 58 6.29 -0.74 -9.85
N LEU A 59 5.57 -1.62 -10.53
CA LEU A 59 5.68 -1.79 -11.99
C LEU A 59 4.98 -0.68 -12.81
N GLY A 60 4.12 0.13 -12.18
CA GLY A 60 3.21 1.05 -12.87
C GLY A 60 3.58 2.54 -12.82
N GLY A 61 4.63 2.95 -12.11
CA GLY A 61 5.06 4.36 -12.07
C GLY A 61 5.56 4.88 -10.72
N HIS A 62 5.47 4.09 -9.63
CA HIS A 62 5.83 4.47 -8.25
C HIS A 62 5.03 5.69 -7.71
N ASP A 63 5.20 6.03 -6.42
CA ASP A 63 4.55 7.20 -5.76
C ASP A 63 3.02 7.28 -5.87
N ALA A 64 2.33 6.22 -5.41
CA ALA A 64 0.88 6.14 -5.49
C ALA A 64 0.30 5.36 -4.31
N VAL A 65 -0.94 5.67 -3.93
CA VAL A 65 -1.72 4.87 -2.98
C VAL A 65 -2.71 3.99 -3.72
N THR A 66 -2.78 2.70 -3.39
CA THR A 66 -3.81 1.80 -3.90
C THR A 66 -4.57 1.15 -2.75
N ARG A 67 -5.90 1.10 -2.91
CA ARG A 67 -6.79 0.40 -1.98
C ARG A 67 -7.13 -0.98 -2.53
N PHE A 68 -6.84 -2.02 -1.75
CA PHE A 68 -7.25 -3.37 -2.11
C PHE A 68 -8.46 -3.84 -1.31
N LEU A 69 -9.63 -3.82 -1.96
CA LEU A 69 -10.88 -4.40 -1.45
C LEU A 69 -10.92 -5.91 -1.74
N ILE A 70 -11.27 -6.69 -0.71
CA ILE A 70 -11.34 -8.16 -0.75
C ILE A 70 -12.26 -8.69 -1.86
N GLU A 71 -13.33 -7.97 -2.21
CA GLU A 71 -14.26 -8.36 -3.28
C GLU A 71 -13.55 -8.59 -4.63
N ARG A 72 -12.44 -7.88 -4.88
CA ARG A 72 -11.66 -8.01 -6.11
C ARG A 72 -10.83 -9.30 -6.14
N SER A 73 -10.48 -9.85 -4.98
CA SER A 73 -9.78 -11.14 -4.85
C SER A 73 -10.74 -12.31 -5.12
N LEU A 74 -11.97 -12.25 -4.58
CA LEU A 74 -12.98 -13.31 -4.75
C LEU A 74 -13.49 -13.44 -6.21
N ARG A 75 -13.49 -12.36 -6.99
CA ARG A 75 -13.86 -12.40 -8.42
C ARG A 75 -12.82 -13.09 -9.30
N ARG A 76 -11.54 -13.13 -8.89
CA ARG A 76 -10.48 -13.81 -9.66
C ARG A 76 -10.39 -15.30 -9.34
N THR A 77 -10.62 -15.70 -8.08
CA THR A 77 -10.61 -17.11 -7.69
C THR A 77 -11.79 -17.91 -8.25
N ARG A 78 -12.87 -17.25 -8.69
CA ARG A 78 -14.04 -17.91 -9.32
C ARG A 78 -13.94 -18.08 -10.85
N ARG A 79 -12.86 -17.62 -11.49
CA ARG A 79 -12.64 -17.72 -12.95
C ARG A 79 -11.43 -18.59 -13.33
N ALA A 80 -10.86 -19.31 -12.37
CA ALA A 80 -9.82 -20.30 -12.59
C ALA A 80 -10.41 -21.71 -12.46
#